data_AF-A0A1C6I6H3-F1
#
_entry.id   AF-A0A1C6I6H3-F1
#
_cell.length_a   1.000
_cell.length_b   1.000
_cell.length_c   1.000
_cell.angle_alpha   90.00
_cell.angle_beta   90.00
_cell.angle_gamma   90.00
#
_symmetry.space_group_name_H-M   'P 1'
#
loop_
_entity.id
_entity.type
_entity.pdbx_description
1 polymer ?
#
loop_
_entity_poly.entity_id
_entity_poly.type
_entity_poly.pdbx_seq_one_letter_code
_entity_poly.pdbx_strand_id
1 'polypeptide(L)'
;MQRNKGKSSDIEAQFKGLIADFYVKDQSVKVKATVSTRRGKGEYCRGSAPYGDRINPENKKELVIVEDEAEVIRRVFEVTNQWYSKMEICKLFNEEGVLTPLQSMSRRQKSDSKKAASRGL
;
A
#
# COMPACT_ATOMS: atom_id res chain seq x y z
N MET A 1 24.31 33.05 48.91
CA MET A 1 22.89 33.10 48.46
C MET A 1 22.73 32.23 47.22
N GLN A 2 22.09 31.07 47.36
CA GLN A 2 21.86 30.13 46.25
C GLN A 2 20.78 30.70 45.33
N ARG A 3 21.09 30.84 44.04
CA ARG A 3 20.15 31.26 43.00
C ARG A 3 19.21 30.08 42.74
N ASN A 4 17.95 30.18 43.19
CA ASN A 4 16.88 29.28 42.77
C ASN A 4 16.65 29.49 41.26
N LYS A 5 17.34 28.71 40.42
CA LYS A 5 17.08 28.60 38.98
C LYS A 5 15.83 27.73 38.82
N GLY A 6 14.68 28.32 39.16
CA GLY A 6 13.44 27.61 39.39
C GLY A 6 12.78 27.13 38.10
N LYS A 7 12.20 25.91 38.17
CA LYS A 7 10.91 25.35 37.68
C LYS A 7 10.17 26.00 36.48
N SER A 8 10.35 27.29 36.20
CA SER A 8 9.75 28.02 35.08
C SER A 8 10.25 27.55 33.72
N SER A 9 11.52 27.15 33.60
CA SER A 9 12.07 26.61 32.34
C SER A 9 11.46 25.25 31.97
N ASP A 10 11.16 24.42 32.97
CA ASP A 10 10.56 23.10 32.76
C ASP A 10 9.10 23.20 32.33
N ILE A 11 8.38 24.19 32.87
CA ILE A 11 6.99 24.48 32.46
C ILE A 11 6.96 25.05 31.04
N GLU A 12 7.90 25.94 30.69
CA GLU A 12 8.03 26.48 29.33
C GLU A 12 8.38 25.38 28.31
N ALA A 13 9.28 24.46 28.66
CA ALA A 13 9.62 23.32 27.84
C ALA A 13 8.43 22.37 27.63
N GLN A 14 7.67 22.09 28.69
CA GLN A 14 6.44 21.30 28.61
C GLN A 14 5.38 21.97 27.73
N PHE A 15 5.23 23.30 27.80
CA PHE A 15 4.28 24.04 26.97
C PHE A 15 4.69 24.03 25.49
N LYS A 16 5.98 24.19 25.19
CA LYS A 16 6.53 24.05 23.83
C LYS A 16 6.30 22.64 23.27
N GLY A 17 6.51 21.60 24.08
CA GLY A 17 6.22 20.22 23.72
C GLY A 17 4.74 20.02 23.38
N LEU A 18 3.85 20.53 24.23
CA LEU A 18 2.41 20.46 24.01
C LEU A 18 1.99 21.15 22.70
N ILE A 19 2.50 22.34 22.41
CA ILE A 19 2.20 23.06 21.16
C ILE A 19 2.68 22.24 19.95
N ALA A 20 3.88 21.64 20.02
CA ALA A 20 4.40 20.80 18.95
C ALA A 20 3.50 19.57 18.72
N ASP A 21 3.05 18.91 19.79
CA ASP A 21 2.13 17.77 19.72
C ASP A 21 0.79 18.16 19.10
N PHE A 22 0.22 19.31 19.49
CA PHE A 22 -1.01 19.83 18.90
C PHE A 22 -0.84 20.10 17.40
N TYR A 23 0.29 20.68 16.99
CA TYR A 23 0.58 20.94 15.59
C TYR A 23 0.66 19.64 14.77
N VAL A 24 1.42 18.64 15.25
CA VAL A 24 1.55 17.34 14.57
C VAL A 24 0.21 16.61 14.50
N LYS A 25 -0.60 16.71 15.56
CA LYS A 25 -1.94 16.13 15.60
C LYS A 25 -2.89 16.77 14.59
N ASP A 26 -2.91 18.10 14.48
CA ASP A 26 -3.73 18.81 13.50
C ASP A 26 -3.37 18.40 12.05
N GLN A 27 -2.07 18.36 11.73
CA GLN A 27 -1.61 17.90 10.42
C GLN A 27 -2.05 16.46 10.12
N SER A 28 -1.92 15.58 11.12
CA SER A 28 -2.36 14.20 11.01
C SER A 28 -3.87 14.09 10.75
N VAL A 29 -4.69 14.92 11.41
CA VAL A 29 -6.14 14.96 11.19
C VAL A 29 -6.47 15.43 9.78
N LYS A 30 -5.81 16.48 9.27
CA LYS A 30 -6.00 17.00 7.90
C LYS A 30 -5.66 15.97 6.82
N VAL A 31 -4.53 15.26 6.99
CA VAL A 31 -4.14 14.18 6.07
C VAL A 31 -5.16 13.04 6.10
N LYS A 32 -5.59 12.61 7.31
CA LYS A 32 -6.62 11.57 7.45
C LYS A 32 -7.95 11.98 6.81
N ALA A 33 -8.38 13.23 7.00
CA ALA A 33 -9.58 13.77 6.39
C ALA A 33 -9.50 13.74 4.85
N THR A 34 -8.37 14.19 4.29
CA THR A 34 -8.13 14.19 2.84
C THR A 34 -8.19 12.76 2.27
N VAL A 35 -7.52 11.80 2.92
CA VAL A 35 -7.57 10.39 2.51
C VAL A 35 -8.98 9.81 2.64
N SER A 36 -9.72 10.17 3.70
CA SER A 36 -11.11 9.74 3.90
C SER A 36 -12.03 10.27 2.79
N THR A 37 -11.91 11.56 2.43
CA THR A 37 -12.66 12.16 1.32
C THR A 37 -12.38 11.46 -0.01
N ARG A 38 -11.12 11.14 -0.29
CA ARG A 38 -10.73 10.42 -1.51
C ARG A 38 -11.29 9.00 -1.55
N ARG A 39 -11.27 8.28 -0.42
CA ARG A 39 -11.93 6.97 -0.28
C ARG A 39 -13.43 7.04 -0.50
N GLY A 40 -14.10 8.06 0.04
CA GLY A 40 -15.53 8.28 -0.18
C GLY A 40 -15.91 8.53 -1.65
N LYS A 41 -14.96 9.00 -2.47
CA LYS A 41 -15.10 9.17 -3.92
C LYS A 41 -14.77 7.90 -4.72
N GLY A 42 -14.40 6.80 -4.07
CA GLY A 42 -13.93 5.58 -4.74
C GLY A 42 -12.51 5.69 -5.31
N GLU A 43 -11.75 6.74 -4.99
CA GLU A 43 -10.38 6.88 -5.47
C GLU A 43 -9.45 5.88 -4.77
N TYR A 44 -8.60 5.22 -5.54
CA TYR A 44 -7.51 4.44 -5.02
C TYR A 44 -6.49 5.36 -4.30
N CYS A 45 -6.27 5.09 -3.02
CA CYS A 45 -5.49 5.95 -2.13
C CYS A 45 -4.17 5.33 -1.66
N ARG A 46 -3.83 4.13 -2.11
CA ARG A 46 -2.65 3.39 -1.62
C ARG A 46 -1.49 3.50 -2.61
N GLY A 47 -0.26 3.47 -2.10
CA GLY A 47 0.95 3.60 -2.91
C GLY A 47 1.31 2.37 -3.76
N SER A 48 0.65 1.23 -3.56
CA SER A 48 0.92 0.00 -4.32
C SER A 48 -0.36 -0.81 -4.48
N ALA A 49 -0.58 -1.30 -5.72
CA ALA A 49 -1.72 -2.13 -6.10
C ALA A 49 -1.64 -3.55 -5.51
N PRO A 50 -2.80 -4.18 -5.22
CA PRO A 50 -2.84 -5.59 -4.84
C PRO A 50 -2.46 -6.52 -6.00
N TYR A 51 -2.23 -7.80 -5.71
CA TYR A 51 -2.06 -8.83 -6.74
C TYR A 51 -3.32 -8.95 -7.59
N GLY A 52 -3.17 -9.11 -8.91
CA GLY A 52 -4.30 -9.08 -9.83
C GLY A 52 -4.57 -7.70 -10.42
N ASP A 53 -4.05 -6.63 -9.82
CA ASP A 53 -4.27 -5.26 -10.25
C ASP A 53 -2.94 -4.51 -10.48
N ARG A 54 -3.04 -3.41 -11.20
CA ARG A 54 -2.01 -2.39 -11.38
C ARG A 54 -2.60 -1.01 -11.21
N ILE A 55 -1.79 -0.06 -10.77
CA ILE A 55 -2.18 1.35 -10.79
C ILE A 55 -2.30 1.78 -12.25
N ASN A 56 -3.42 2.42 -12.59
CA ASN A 56 -3.63 2.96 -13.94
C ASN A 56 -2.52 4.02 -14.23
N PRO A 57 -1.73 3.85 -15.31
CA PRO A 57 -0.64 4.78 -15.63
C PRO A 57 -1.16 6.19 -15.98
N GLU A 58 -2.36 6.30 -16.56
CA GLU A 58 -3.00 7.56 -16.94
C GLU A 58 -3.68 8.24 -15.73
N ASN A 59 -4.31 7.44 -14.86
CA ASN A 59 -4.99 7.95 -13.67
C ASN A 59 -4.62 7.15 -12.41
N LYS A 60 -3.67 7.64 -11.62
CA LYS A 60 -3.19 6.96 -10.38
C LYS A 60 -4.27 6.71 -9.32
N LYS A 61 -5.47 7.28 -9.48
CA LYS A 61 -6.63 7.08 -8.60
C LYS A 61 -7.44 5.83 -8.98
N GLU A 62 -7.08 5.14 -10.05
CA GLU A 62 -7.77 3.95 -10.55
C GLU A 62 -6.84 2.75 -10.59
N LEU A 63 -7.45 1.58 -10.49
CA LEU A 63 -6.79 0.29 -10.71
C LEU A 63 -7.24 -0.30 -12.05
N VAL A 64 -6.30 -0.96 -12.72
CA VAL A 64 -6.55 -1.76 -13.93
C VAL A 64 -6.23 -3.20 -13.60
N ILE A 65 -7.06 -4.11 -14.09
CA ILE A 65 -6.86 -5.55 -13.91
C ILE A 65 -5.66 -6.01 -14.73
N VAL A 66 -4.84 -6.87 -14.14
CA VAL A 66 -3.78 -7.60 -14.83
C VAL A 66 -4.27 -9.01 -15.06
N GLU A 67 -4.70 -9.29 -16.29
CA GLU A 67 -5.46 -10.50 -16.63
C GLU A 67 -4.73 -11.79 -16.25
N ASP A 68 -3.43 -11.88 -16.52
CA ASP A 68 -2.60 -13.05 -16.16
C ASP A 68 -2.61 -13.34 -14.65
N GLU A 69 -2.57 -12.30 -13.82
CA GLU A 69 -2.61 -12.44 -12.36
C GLU A 69 -4.04 -12.70 -11.87
N ALA A 70 -5.03 -12.09 -12.53
CA ALA A 70 -6.45 -12.27 -12.22
C ALA A 70 -6.94 -13.69 -12.51
N GLU A 71 -6.43 -14.33 -13.56
CA GLU A 71 -6.71 -15.74 -13.87
C GLU A 71 -6.29 -16.66 -12.71
N VAL A 72 -5.09 -16.44 -12.16
CA VAL A 72 -4.60 -17.18 -10.98
C VAL A 72 -5.53 -16.98 -9.79
N ILE A 73 -6.00 -15.75 -9.56
CA ILE A 73 -6.94 -15.45 -8.47
C ILE A 73 -8.27 -16.18 -8.67
N ARG A 74 -8.87 -16.09 -9.87
CA ARG A 74 -10.12 -16.78 -10.19
C ARG A 74 -9.99 -18.29 -9.98
N ARG A 75 -8.86 -18.87 -10.39
CA ARG A 75 -8.56 -20.29 -10.20
C ARG A 75 -8.44 -20.67 -8.73
N VAL A 76 -7.83 -19.84 -7.89
CA VAL A 76 -7.78 -20.09 -6.43
C VAL A 76 -9.20 -20.18 -5.86
N PHE A 77 -10.09 -19.27 -6.25
CA PHE A 77 -11.49 -19.31 -5.80
C PHE A 77 -12.25 -20.53 -6.33
N GLU A 78 -12.02 -20.93 -7.58
CA GLU A 78 -12.62 -22.13 -8.16
C GLU A 78 -12.22 -23.39 -7.40
N VAL A 79 -10.92 -23.60 -7.14
CA VAL A 79 -10.42 -24.77 -6.41
C VAL A 79 -10.86 -24.72 -4.94
N THR A 80 -10.99 -23.53 -4.35
CA THR A 80 -11.57 -23.37 -3.01
C THR A 80 -13.05 -23.80 -2.98
N ASN A 81 -13.83 -23.48 -4.01
CA ASN A 81 -15.23 -23.94 -4.13
C ASN A 81 -15.35 -25.45 -4.32
N GLN A 82 -14.28 -26.11 -4.77
CA GLN A 82 -14.18 -27.57 -4.87
C GLN A 82 -13.76 -28.23 -3.54
N TRP A 83 -13.76 -27.50 -2.42
CA TRP A 83 -13.43 -27.98 -1.07
C TRP A 83 -11.96 -28.36 -0.82
N TYR A 84 -11.03 -27.90 -1.66
CA TYR A 84 -9.62 -28.06 -1.39
C TYR A 84 -9.19 -27.18 -0.20
N SER A 85 -8.32 -27.72 0.65
CA SER A 85 -7.69 -26.95 1.71
C SER A 85 -6.65 -25.98 1.15
N LYS A 86 -6.37 -24.92 1.91
CA LYS A 86 -5.32 -23.93 1.56
C LYS A 86 -3.97 -24.59 1.27
N MET A 87 -3.62 -25.66 2.00
CA MET A 87 -2.35 -26.36 1.82
C MET A 87 -2.32 -27.17 0.52
N GLU A 88 -3.43 -27.82 0.15
CA GLU A 88 -3.54 -28.55 -1.11
C GLU A 88 -3.48 -27.61 -2.31
N ILE A 89 -4.16 -26.46 -2.23
CA ILE A 89 -4.09 -25.42 -3.28
C ILE A 89 -2.64 -24.94 -3.46
N CYS A 90 -1.93 -24.65 -2.37
CA CYS A 90 -0.52 -24.25 -2.45
C CYS A 90 0.36 -25.34 -3.08
N LYS A 91 0.18 -26.61 -2.71
CA LYS A 91 0.94 -27.72 -3.31
C LYS A 91 0.67 -27.85 -4.80
N LEU A 92 -0.61 -27.86 -5.19
CA LEU A 92 -1.05 -27.92 -6.58
C LEU A 92 -0.41 -26.80 -7.42
N PHE A 93 -0.50 -25.56 -6.95
CA PHE A 93 0.02 -24.40 -7.69
C PHE A 93 1.56 -24.41 -7.76
N ASN A 94 2.22 -24.90 -6.72
CA ASN A 94 3.68 -25.06 -6.74
C ASN A 94 4.13 -26.16 -7.71
N GLU A 95 3.43 -27.29 -7.76
CA GLU A 95 3.70 -28.42 -8.69
C GLU A 95 3.52 -28.00 -10.15
N GLU A 96 2.54 -27.14 -10.43
CA GLU A 96 2.28 -26.57 -11.75
C GLU A 96 3.22 -25.40 -12.11
N GLY A 97 4.07 -24.98 -11.18
CA GLY A 97 5.01 -23.88 -11.41
C GLY A 97 4.34 -22.49 -11.47
N VAL A 98 3.16 -22.32 -10.88
CA VAL A 98 2.51 -21.02 -10.77
C VAL A 98 3.38 -20.08 -9.94
N LEU A 99 3.66 -18.89 -10.48
CA LEU A 99 4.49 -17.90 -9.81
C LEU A 99 3.81 -17.40 -8.53
N THR A 100 4.59 -17.24 -7.47
CA THR A 100 4.10 -16.55 -6.27
C THR A 100 3.77 -15.09 -6.59
N PRO A 101 2.86 -14.46 -5.82
CA PRO A 101 2.49 -13.06 -6.07
C PRO A 101 3.69 -12.12 -6.16
N LEU A 102 4.68 -12.28 -5.27
CA LEU A 102 5.89 -11.45 -5.28
C LEU A 102 6.73 -11.67 -6.55
N GLN A 103 6.88 -12.92 -7.00
CA GLN A 103 7.64 -13.25 -8.21
C GLN A 103 6.94 -12.68 -9.46
N SER A 104 5.62 -12.83 -9.55
CA SER A 104 4.82 -12.33 -10.67
C SER A 104 4.88 -10.79 -10.74
N MET A 105 4.65 -10.09 -9.62
CA MET A 105 4.78 -8.63 -9.54
C MET A 105 6.19 -8.14 -9.89
N SER A 106 7.23 -8.83 -9.42
CA SER A 106 8.62 -8.49 -9.72
C SER A 106 8.96 -8.69 -11.19
N ARG A 107 8.44 -9.75 -11.83
CA ARG A 107 8.58 -10.01 -13.26
C ARG A 107 7.90 -8.90 -14.08
N ARG A 108 6.69 -8.49 -13.69
CA ARG A 108 5.93 -7.39 -14.30
C ARG A 108 6.68 -6.06 -14.21
N GLN A 109 7.24 -5.72 -13.05
CA GLN A 109 8.01 -4.48 -12.90
C GLN A 109 9.25 -4.45 -13.81
N LYS A 110 9.92 -5.59 -14.01
CA LYS A 110 11.06 -5.71 -14.93
C LYS A 110 10.66 -5.61 -16.40
N SER A 111 9.48 -6.11 -16.79
CA SER A 111 9.01 -5.97 -18.17
C SER A 111 8.57 -4.54 -18.47
N ASP A 112 7.88 -3.89 -17.52
CA ASP A 112 7.47 -2.49 -17.64
C ASP A 112 8.68 -1.55 -17.78
N SER A 113 9.75 -1.76 -17.01
CA SER A 113 10.97 -0.95 -17.12
C SER A 113 11.69 -1.13 -18.45
N LYS A 114 11.77 -2.37 -18.98
CA LYS A 114 12.30 -2.64 -20.32
C LYS A 114 11.48 -1.96 -21.43
N LYS A 115 10.15 -2.01 -21.33
CA LYS A 115 9.24 -1.39 -22.31
C LYS A 115 9.31 0.13 -22.28
N ALA A 116 9.52 0.72 -21.11
CA ALA A 116 9.77 2.15 -20.97
C ALA A 116 11.11 2.54 -21.63
N ALA A 117 12.17 1.76 -21.41
CA ALA A 117 13.48 2.00 -22.02
C ALA A 117 13.47 1.89 -23.55
N SER A 118 12.67 0.99 -24.12
CA SER A 118 12.56 0.82 -25.59
C SER A 118 11.67 1.85 -26.29
N ARG A 119 10.87 2.62 -25.53
CA ARG A 119 9.95 3.65 -26.06
C ARG A 119 10.57 5.05 -26.10
N GLY A 120 11.80 5.21 -25.61
CA GLY A 120 12.59 6.43 -25.78
C GLY A 120 13.34 6.42 -27.11
N LEU A 121 12.68 6.88 -28.17
CA LEU A 121 13.25 7.49 -29.38
C LEU A 121 12.53 8.81 -29.61
#